data_AF-A0A2V7T9R9-F1
#
_entry.id   AF-A0A2V7T9R9-F1
#
_cell.length_a   1.000
_cell.length_b   1.000
_cell.length_c   1.000
_cell.angle_alpha   90.00
_cell.angle_beta   90.00
_cell.angle_gamma   90.00
#
_symmetry.space_group_name_H-M   'P 1'
#
loop_
_entity.id
_entity.type
_entity.pdbx_description
1 polymer ?
#
loop_
_entity_poly.entity_id
_entity_poly.type
_entity_poly.pdbx_seq_one_letter_code
_entity_poly.pdbx_strand_id
1 'polypeptide(L)'
;MKRQGKNGARRARRPPRGSKRAAARSPKTVAIVSLVEAISADCGARNGVVLGEGIARLLLDVYKQRRGPTPAWVTQLVTHYTGTARKS
;
A
#
# COMPACT_ATOMS: atom_id res chain seq x y z
N MET A 1 -3.49 64.34 1.91
CA MET A 1 -2.75 63.76 0.77
C MET A 1 -2.26 62.35 1.15
N LYS A 2 -2.56 61.32 0.33
CA LYS A 2 -1.81 60.06 0.04
C LYS A 2 -1.11 59.32 1.22
N ARG A 3 -1.18 57.99 1.46
CA ARG A 3 -1.53 56.80 0.66
C ARG A 3 -1.49 55.53 1.55
N GLN A 4 -2.42 54.60 1.31
CA GLN A 4 -2.32 53.11 1.31
C GLN A 4 -1.23 52.45 2.19
N GLY A 5 -1.54 51.62 3.19
CA GLY A 5 -2.32 50.40 3.06
C GLY A 5 -1.44 49.24 2.54
N LYS A 6 -0.57 48.67 3.40
CA LYS A 6 0.19 47.44 3.09
C LYS A 6 -0.37 46.26 3.89
N ASN A 7 -1.41 45.65 3.33
CA ASN A 7 -1.84 44.30 3.68
C ASN A 7 -0.69 43.32 3.40
N GLY A 8 0.04 42.97 4.45
CA GLY A 8 1.00 41.86 4.44
C GLY A 8 0.25 40.55 4.28
N ALA A 9 -0.03 40.18 3.03
CA ALA A 9 -0.62 38.91 2.67
C ALA A 9 0.23 37.79 3.27
N ARG A 10 -0.32 37.12 4.29
CA ARG A 10 0.11 35.81 4.77
C ARG A 10 0.22 34.90 3.54
N ARG A 11 1.44 34.68 3.06
CA ARG A 11 1.74 33.56 2.17
C ARG A 11 1.53 32.31 3.01
N ALA A 12 0.28 31.86 3.06
CA ALA A 12 -0.06 30.51 3.46
C ALA A 12 0.80 29.60 2.59
N ARG A 13 1.86 29.04 3.19
CA ARG A 13 2.67 28.00 2.57
C ARG A 13 1.72 26.83 2.36
N ARG A 14 1.14 26.77 1.16
CA ARG A 14 0.38 25.63 0.67
C ARG A 14 1.27 24.41 0.94
N PRO A 15 0.83 23.42 1.72
CA PRO A 15 1.62 22.21 1.89
C PRO A 15 1.82 21.61 0.49
N PRO A 16 3.01 21.05 0.19
CA PRO A 16 3.23 20.40 -1.09
C PRO A 16 2.13 19.35 -1.24
N ARG A 17 1.36 19.44 -2.33
CA ARG A 17 0.42 18.41 -2.73
C ARG A 17 1.28 17.17 -2.99
N GLY A 18 1.47 16.37 -1.93
CA GLY A 18 2.14 15.10 -1.98
C GLY A 18 1.57 14.33 -3.16
N SER A 19 2.48 13.90 -4.01
CA SER A 19 2.30 13.02 -5.16
C SER A 19 1.00 12.22 -5.07
N LYS A 20 0.17 12.33 -6.12
CA LYS A 20 -0.91 11.40 -6.48
C LYS A 20 -0.82 10.12 -5.67
N ARG A 21 -1.72 10.01 -4.68
CA ARG A 21 -2.04 8.80 -3.91
C ARG A 21 -1.33 7.57 -4.47
N ALA A 22 -0.19 7.19 -3.91
CA ALA A 22 0.09 5.77 -3.80
C ALA A 22 -1.16 5.23 -3.11
N ALA A 23 -2.00 4.50 -3.85
CA ALA A 23 -3.32 4.11 -3.37
C ALA A 23 -3.15 3.56 -1.95
N ALA A 24 -3.78 4.21 -0.97
CA ALA A 24 -3.57 3.86 0.43
C ALA A 24 -3.82 2.35 0.56
N ARG A 25 -2.81 1.60 0.99
CA ARG A 25 -2.94 0.15 1.17
C ARG A 25 -4.00 -0.09 2.23
N SER A 26 -4.88 -1.07 1.99
CA SER A 26 -5.85 -1.47 2.99
C SER A 26 -5.14 -1.83 4.30
N PRO A 27 -5.69 -1.46 5.47
CA PRO A 27 -5.13 -1.88 6.77
C PRO A 27 -4.95 -3.40 6.88
N LYS A 28 -5.83 -4.18 6.25
CA LYS A 28 -5.71 -5.65 6.20
C LYS A 28 -4.49 -6.11 5.41
N THR A 29 -4.23 -5.49 4.27
CA THR A 29 -3.03 -5.76 3.46
C THR A 29 -1.77 -5.45 4.28
N VAL A 30 -1.74 -4.31 4.96
CA VAL A 30 -0.61 -3.92 5.83
C VAL A 30 -0.40 -4.94 6.95
N ALA A 31 -1.46 -5.32 7.67
CA ALA A 31 -1.38 -6.28 8.76
C ALA A 31 -0.83 -7.65 8.32
N ILE A 32 -1.27 -8.16 7.16
CA ILE A 32 -0.78 -9.45 6.63
C ILE A 32 0.69 -9.33 6.21
N VAL A 33 1.09 -8.23 5.57
CA VAL A 33 2.49 -8.00 5.20
C VAL A 33 3.38 -7.95 6.46
N SER A 34 2.98 -7.20 7.48
CA SER A 34 3.73 -7.14 8.74
C SER A 34 3.82 -8.48 9.45
N LEU A 35 2.76 -9.31 9.38
CA LEU A 35 2.80 -10.67 9.91
C LEU A 35 3.80 -11.55 9.16
N VAL A 36 3.81 -11.50 7.83
CA VAL A 36 4.77 -12.25 7.00
C VAL A 36 6.20 -11.79 7.27
N GLU A 37 6.43 -10.48 7.36
CA GLU A 37 7.72 -9.91 7.73
C GLU A 37 8.18 -10.43 9.10
N ALA A 38 7.31 -10.40 10.12
CA ALA A 38 7.62 -10.92 11.44
C ALA A 38 7.97 -12.41 11.44
N ILE A 39 7.23 -13.25 10.69
CA ILE A 39 7.53 -14.68 10.56
C ILE A 39 8.86 -14.91 9.81
N SER A 40 9.12 -14.11 8.78
CA SER A 40 10.30 -14.27 7.92
C SER A 40 11.56 -13.62 8.46
N ALA A 41 11.48 -12.85 9.55
CA ALA A 41 12.62 -12.18 10.17
C ALA A 41 13.77 -13.16 10.48
N ASP A 42 13.42 -14.36 10.95
CA ASP A 42 14.39 -15.42 11.29
C ASP A 42 14.73 -16.35 10.12
N CYS A 43 13.99 -16.27 9.01
CA CYS A 43 14.14 -17.15 7.85
C CYS A 43 14.72 -16.45 6.61
N GLY A 44 14.92 -15.14 6.65
CA GLY A 44 15.47 -14.35 5.55
C GLY A 44 14.41 -13.86 4.54
N ALA A 45 14.71 -12.71 3.93
CA ALA A 45 13.76 -11.95 3.11
C ALA A 45 13.17 -12.74 1.92
N ARG A 46 13.95 -13.64 1.31
CA ARG A 46 13.50 -14.47 0.18
C ARG A 46 12.37 -15.44 0.61
N ASN A 47 12.45 -15.98 1.82
CA ASN A 47 11.44 -16.86 2.37
C ASN A 47 10.15 -16.08 2.71
N GLY A 48 10.28 -14.82 3.13
CA GLY A 48 9.13 -13.93 3.33
C GLY A 48 8.33 -13.66 2.05
N VAL A 49 9.00 -13.42 0.92
CA VAL A 49 8.31 -13.19 -0.36
C VAL A 49 7.55 -14.44 -0.82
N VAL A 50 8.17 -15.62 -0.75
CA VAL A 50 7.54 -16.89 -1.15
C VAL A 50 6.34 -17.21 -0.25
N LEU A 51 6.48 -17.01 1.06
CA LEU A 51 5.39 -17.18 2.02
C LEU A 51 4.24 -16.21 1.72
N GLY A 52 4.55 -14.94 1.51
CA GLY A 52 3.56 -13.91 1.19
C GLY A 52 2.82 -14.16 -0.13
N GLU A 53 3.53 -14.63 -1.16
CA GLU A 53 2.94 -15.03 -2.44
C GLU A 53 1.99 -16.22 -2.26
N GLY A 54 2.39 -17.23 -1.48
CA GLY A 54 1.57 -18.39 -1.15
C GLY A 54 0.27 -17.99 -0.44
N ILE A 55 0.36 -17.11 0.56
CA ILE A 55 -0.82 -16.59 1.28
C ILE A 55 -1.73 -15.80 0.35
N ALA A 56 -1.16 -14.93 -0.49
CA ALA A 56 -1.94 -14.11 -1.42
C ALA A 56 -2.71 -14.97 -2.44
N ARG A 57 -2.07 -16.01 -2.98
CA ARG A 57 -2.71 -16.97 -3.89
C ARG A 57 -3.81 -17.77 -3.21
N LEU A 58 -3.56 -18.29 -2.01
CA LEU A 58 -4.55 -19.05 -1.26
C LEU A 58 -5.80 -18.21 -0.96
N LEU A 59 -5.62 -16.94 -0.55
CA LEU A 59 -6.75 -16.03 -0.33
C LEU A 59 -7.53 -15.78 -1.64
N LEU A 60 -6.82 -15.52 -2.73
CA LEU A 60 -7.46 -15.32 -4.04
C LEU A 60 -8.29 -16.53 -4.45
N ASP A 61 -7.75 -17.74 -4.29
CA ASP A 61 -8.42 -18.98 -4.67
C ASP A 61 -9.65 -19.26 -3.80
N VAL A 62 -9.55 -19.07 -2.48
CA VAL A 62 -10.69 -19.22 -1.56
C VAL A 62 -11.83 -18.26 -1.94
N TYR A 63 -11.52 -17.00 -2.25
CA TYR A 63 -12.56 -16.04 -2.66
C TYR A 63 -13.17 -16.37 -4.03
N LYS A 64 -12.36 -16.86 -4.99
CA LYS A 64 -12.86 -17.32 -6.29
C LYS A 64 -13.78 -18.54 -6.15
N GLN A 65 -13.40 -19.51 -5.32
CA GLN A 65 -14.20 -20.72 -5.07
C GLN A 65 -15.57 -20.39 -4.46
N ARG A 66 -15.63 -19.37 -3.60
CA ARG A 66 -16.89 -18.89 -2.99
C ARG A 66 -17.83 -18.18 -3.97
N ARG A 67 -17.50 -18.11 -5.27
CA ARG A 67 -18.28 -17.43 -6.35
C ARG A 67 -18.63 -15.97 -6.06
N GLY A 68 -17.88 -15.32 -5.17
CA GLY A 68 -18.04 -13.91 -4.82
C GLY A 68 -16.98 -13.03 -5.50
N PRO A 69 -17.22 -11.70 -5.57
CA PRO A 69 -16.19 -10.79 -6.03
C PRO A 69 -14.98 -10.85 -5.10
N THR A 70 -13.77 -10.91 -5.69
CA THR A 70 -12.54 -10.84 -4.91
C THR A 70 -12.45 -9.47 -4.23
N PRO A 71 -12.28 -9.41 -2.89
CA PRO A 71 -12.16 -8.13 -2.20
C PRO A 71 -10.93 -7.35 -2.67
N ALA A 72 -11.05 -6.03 -2.81
CA ALA A 72 -9.97 -5.18 -3.30
C ALA A 72 -8.66 -5.30 -2.49
N TRP A 73 -8.76 -5.53 -1.18
CA TRP A 73 -7.58 -5.71 -0.31
C TRP A 73 -6.80 -6.99 -0.63
N VAL A 74 -7.47 -8.04 -1.14
CA VAL A 74 -6.82 -9.28 -1.60
C VAL A 74 -6.08 -9.00 -2.91
N THR A 75 -6.70 -8.26 -3.84
CA THR A 75 -6.04 -7.83 -5.07
C THR A 75 -4.80 -6.96 -4.78
N GLN A 76 -4.88 -6.09 -3.77
CA GLN A 76 -3.73 -5.31 -3.31
C GLN A 76 -2.62 -6.20 -2.73
N LEU A 77 -2.98 -7.25 -1.99
CA LEU A 77 -2.03 -8.21 -1.43
C LEU A 77 -1.34 -9.05 -2.52
N VAL A 78 -2.10 -9.53 -3.50
CA VAL A 78 -1.55 -10.22 -4.69
C VAL A 78 -0.59 -9.28 -5.42
N THR A 79 -1.01 -8.05 -5.69
CA THR A 79 -0.16 -7.05 -6.36
C THR A 79 1.12 -6.77 -5.57
N HIS A 80 1.06 -6.77 -4.24
CA HIS A 80 2.23 -6.54 -3.39
C HIS A 80 3.29 -7.65 -3.54
N TYR A 81 2.88 -8.92 -3.57
CA TYR A 81 3.81 -10.05 -3.64
C TYR A 81 4.15 -10.50 -5.06
N THR A 82 3.26 -10.31 -6.04
CA THR A 82 3.50 -10.70 -7.45
C THR A 82 3.99 -9.55 -8.32
N GLY A 83 3.71 -8.30 -7.93
CA GLY A 83 4.10 -7.10 -8.69
C GLY A 83 5.55 -6.68 -8.47
N THR A 84 6.19 -7.16 -7.40
CA THR A 84 7.60 -6.90 -7.09
C THR A 84 8.57 -7.80 -7.84
N ALA A 85 8.13 -8.97 -8.33
CA ALA A 85 8.97 -9.92 -9.08
C ALA A 85 9.32 -9.48 -10.53
N ARG A 86 8.91 -8.26 -10.95
CA ARG A 86 9.12 -7.75 -12.31
C ARG A 86 9.96 -6.46 -12.36
N LYS A 87 10.97 -6.35 -11.50
CA LYS A 87 12.08 -5.42 -11.70
C LYS A 87 13.39 -6.15 -11.42
N SER A 88 14.04 -6.50 -12.55
CA SER A 88 15.47 -6.71 -12.82
C SER A 88 16.36 -7.24 -11.71
#